data_AF-A0A931BDJ2-F1
#
_entry.id   AF-A0A931BDJ2-F1
#
_cell.length_a   1.000
_cell.length_b   1.000
_cell.length_c   1.000
_cell.angle_alpha   90.00
_cell.angle_beta   90.00
_cell.angle_gamma   90.00
#
_symmetry.space_group_name_H-M   'P 1'
#
loop_
_entity.id
_entity.type
_entity.pdbx_description
1 polymer ?
#
loop_
_entity_poly.entity_id
_entity_poly.type
_entity_poly.pdbx_seq_one_letter_code
_entity_poly.pdbx_strand_id
1 'polypeptide(L)' 'MSPIRVLHGQPNPEEIAAVLAVVSARAAQTSAAAPTDETTAWRDKARRLQAPPKPGPNTWRTSAWAGH' A
#
# COMPACT_ATOMS: atom_id res chain seq x y z
N MET A 1 -7.84 -5.79 13.87
CA MET A 1 -6.59 -5.26 13.30
C MET A 1 -5.57 -6.38 13.31
N SER A 2 -4.99 -6.71 12.16
CA SER A 2 -3.93 -7.72 12.13
C SER A 2 -2.67 -7.16 12.80
N PRO A 3 -1.94 -7.95 13.61
CA PRO A 3 -0.73 -7.47 14.28
C PRO A 3 0.39 -7.18 13.27
N ILE A 4 1.17 -6.11 13.53
CA ILE A 4 2.40 -5.81 12.77
C ILE A 4 3.52 -6.73 13.28
N ARG A 5 4.27 -7.34 12.37
CA ARG A 5 5.38 -8.25 12.70
C ARG A 5 6.64 -7.88 11.93
N VAL A 6 7.78 -7.86 12.62
CA VAL A 6 9.10 -7.80 12.00
C VAL A 6 9.42 -9.20 11.52
N LEU A 7 9.60 -9.38 10.22
CA LEU A 7 9.94 -10.68 9.66
C LEU A 7 11.46 -10.88 9.66
N HIS A 8 12.24 -9.86 9.33
CA HIS A 8 13.70 -9.91 9.17
C HIS A 8 14.34 -8.66 9.80
N GLY A 9 15.59 -8.78 10.29
CA GLY A 9 16.34 -7.69 10.95
C GLY A 9 16.04 -7.54 12.45
N GLN A 10 16.79 -6.66 13.12
CA GLN A 10 16.63 -6.33 14.54
C GLN A 10 16.51 -4.80 14.70
N PRO A 11 15.35 -4.21 14.38
CA PRO A 11 15.17 -2.78 14.52
C PRO A 11 15.22 -2.37 15.99
N ASN A 12 15.76 -1.18 16.23
CA ASN A 12 15.76 -0.62 17.58
C ASN A 12 14.35 -0.09 17.96
N PRO A 13 14.08 0.16 19.25
CA PRO A 13 12.79 0.68 19.70
C PRO A 13 12.39 2.00 19.02
N GLU A 14 13.36 2.87 18.73
CA GLU A 14 13.15 4.17 18.11
C GLU A 14 12.64 4.04 16.66
N GLU A 15 13.20 3.09 15.90
CA GLU A 15 12.78 2.76 14.55
C GLU A 15 11.38 2.16 14.52
N ILE A 16 11.07 1.27 15.48
CA ILE A 16 9.72 0.73 15.64
C ILE A 16 8.73 1.86 15.92
N ALA A 17 9.07 2.78 16.83
CA ALA A 17 8.24 3.93 17.15
C ALA A 17 8.02 4.84 15.93
N ALA A 18 9.07 5.10 15.14
CA ALA A 18 8.98 5.92 13.93
C ALA A 18 8.04 5.29 12.89
N VAL A 19 8.16 3.99 12.64
CA VAL A 19 7.27 3.27 11.71
C VAL A 19 5.81 3.32 12.19
N LEU A 20 5.58 3.08 13.48
CA LEU A 20 4.23 3.16 14.06
C LEU A 20 3.64 4.57 13.97
N ALA A 21 4.44 5.62 14.19
CA ALA A 21 4.02 7.01 14.07
C ALA A 21 3.57 7.33 12.63
N VAL A 22 4.33 6.91 11.62
CA VAL A 22 3.97 7.16 10.21
C VAL A 22 2.70 6.40 9.81
N VAL A 23 2.61 5.12 10.15
CA VAL A 23 1.45 4.28 9.82
C VAL A 23 0.18 4.81 10.47
N SER A 24 0.24 5.18 11.75
CA SER A 24 -0.90 5.74 12.48
C SER A 24 -1.32 7.10 11.94
N ALA A 25 -0.37 7.99 11.64
CA ALA A 25 -0.66 9.29 11.03
C ALA A 25 -1.37 9.15 9.68
N ARG A 26 -0.95 8.18 8.85
CA ARG A 26 -1.59 7.93 7.55
C ARG A 26 -2.98 7.30 7.71
N ALA A 27 -3.17 6.40 8.68
CA ALA A 27 -4.47 5.84 8.98
C ALA A 27 -5.45 6.92 9.48
N ALA A 28 -5.00 7.85 10.33
CA ALA A 28 -5.81 8.97 10.77
C ALA A 28 -6.22 9.88 9.61
N GLN A 29 -5.30 10.18 8.69
CA GLN A 29 -5.60 10.94 7.47
C GLN A 29 -6.63 10.22 6.57
N THR A 30 -6.51 8.90 6.40
CA THR A 30 -7.47 8.13 5.59
C THR A 30 -8.85 8.10 6.23
N SER A 31 -8.94 8.04 7.57
CA SER A 31 -10.21 8.04 8.28
C SER A 31 -10.90 9.40 8.26
N ALA A 32 -10.15 10.49 8.13
CA ALA A 32 -10.68 11.84 7.99
C ALA A 32 -11.17 12.16 6.57
N ALA A 33 -10.67 11.44 5.55
CA ALA A 33 -11.13 11.57 4.18
C ALA A 33 -12.44 10.79 3.96
N ALA A 34 -13.35 11.32 3.14
CA ALA A 34 -14.53 10.58 2.73
C ALA A 34 -14.11 9.27 2.03
N PRO A 35 -14.72 8.11 2.36
CA PRO A 35 -14.37 6.85 1.74
C PRO A 35 -14.68 6.96 0.25
N THR A 36 -13.63 7.07 -0.54
CA THR A 36 -13.72 6.95 -1.99
C THR A 36 -13.44 5.48 -2.29
N ASP A 37 -14.34 4.80 -3.00
CA ASP A 37 -14.14 3.43 -3.50
C ASP A 37 -13.11 3.43 -4.65
N GLU A 38 -11.96 4.09 -4.44
CA GLU A 38 -10.86 4.03 -5.35
C GLU A 38 -10.22 2.66 -5.20
N THR A 39 -10.58 1.78 -6.13
CA THR A 39 -9.81 0.57 -6.39
C THR A 39 -8.44 1.04 -6.84
N THR A 40 -7.50 1.13 -5.89
CA THR A 40 -6.13 1.49 -6.20
C THR A 40 -5.61 0.50 -7.24
N ALA A 41 -4.71 0.94 -8.13
CA ALA A 41 -4.12 0.05 -9.13
C ALA A 41 -3.43 -1.20 -8.52
N TRP A 42 -3.16 -1.17 -7.21
CA TRP A 42 -2.68 -2.27 -6.38
C TRP A 42 -3.80 -3.26 -5.97
N ARG A 43 -5.00 -2.76 -5.68
CA ARG A 43 -6.20 -3.58 -5.36
C ARG A 43 -6.94 -4.08 -6.60
N ASP A 44 -6.52 -3.67 -7.79
CA ASP A 44 -7.16 -4.06 -9.05
C ASP A 44 -7.14 -5.59 -9.26
N LYS A 45 -8.34 -6.18 -9.30
CA LYS A 45 -8.55 -7.62 -9.50
C LYS A 45 -8.10 -8.07 -10.89
N ALA A 46 -8.13 -7.19 -11.90
CA ALA A 46 -7.64 -7.49 -13.24
C ALA A 46 -6.16 -7.90 -13.21
N ARG A 47 -5.36 -7.29 -12.31
CA ARG A 47 -3.95 -7.66 -12.10
C ARG A 47 -3.81 -9.05 -11.47
N ARG A 48 -4.69 -9.43 -10.53
CA ARG A 48 -4.71 -10.79 -9.94
C ARG A 48 -5.11 -11.87 -10.95
N LEU A 49 -5.93 -11.49 -11.92
CA LEU A 49 -6.37 -12.36 -13.02
C LEU A 49 -5.41 -12.34 -14.21
N GLN A 50 -4.23 -11.71 -14.07
CA GLN A 50 -3.22 -11.55 -15.13
C GLN A 50 -3.80 -10.96 -16.43
N ALA A 51 -4.84 -10.13 -16.32
CA ALA A 51 -5.40 -9.46 -17.49
C ALA A 51 -4.37 -8.45 -18.04
N PRO A 52 -4.27 -8.31 -19.37
CA PRO A 52 -3.36 -7.35 -19.97
C PRO A 52 -3.71 -5.93 -19.50
N PRO A 53 -2.71 -5.09 -19.15
CA PRO A 53 -2.96 -3.75 -18.67
C PRO A 53 -3.63 -2.92 -19.77
N LYS A 54 -4.74 -2.25 -19.42
CA LYS A 54 -5.40 -1.31 -20.33
C LYS A 54 -4.58 -0.01 -20.40
N PRO A 55 -4.38 0.57 -21.60
CA PRO A 55 -3.74 1.88 -21.73
C PRO A 55 -4.52 2.95 -20.95
N GLY A 56 -3.83 3.79 -20.18
CA GLY A 56 -4.46 4.86 -19.42
C GLY A 56 -3.50 5.80 -18.68
N PRO A 57 -4.02 6.84 -18.00
CA PRO A 57 -3.20 7.88 -17.37
C PRO A 57 -2.19 7.36 -16.33
N ASN A 58 -2.44 6.18 -15.75
CA ASN A 58 -1.60 5.59 -14.71
C ASN A 58 -0.73 4.41 -15.18
N THR A 59 -0.72 4.08 -16.48
CA THR A 59 0.06 2.92 -16.98
C THR A 59 1.57 3.10 -16.76
N TRP A 60 2.10 4.31 -16.91
CA TRP A 60 3.52 4.59 -16.64
C TRP A 60 3.90 4.48 -15.17
N ARG A 61 3.04 4.93 -14.25
CA ARG A 61 3.32 4.87 -12.79
C ARG A 61 3.30 3.46 -12.23
N THR A 62 2.69 2.52 -12.93
CA THR A 62 2.49 1.14 -12.49
C THR A 62 3.27 0.12 -13.32
N SER A 63 4.09 0.58 -14.28
CA SER A 63 4.91 -0.27 -15.16
C SER A 63 6.01 -1.02 -14.40
N ALA A 64 6.55 -0.42 -13.33
CA ALA A 64 7.59 -1.01 -12.50
C ALA A 64 7.05 -2.01 -11.44
N TRP A 65 5.73 -2.22 -11.37
CA TRP A 65 5.12 -3.11 -10.39
C TRP A 65 5.04 -4.57 -10.89
N ALA A 66 6.00 -4.96 -11.74
CA ALA A 66 6.14 -6.33 -12.22
C ALA A 66 6.89 -7.15 -11.17
N GLY A 67 6.20 -8.14 -10.60
CA GLY A 67 6.81 -9.31 -9.96
C GLY A 67 7.55 -9.06 -8.64
N HIS A 68 6.80 -8.88 -7.56
CA HIS A 68 7.12 -9.42 -6.24
C HIS A 68 5.83 -9.84 -5.55
#